data_AF-Q57976-F1
#
_entry.id   AF-Q57976-F1
#
_cell.length_a   1.000
_cell.length_b   1.000
_cell.length_c   1.000
_cell.angle_alpha   90.00
_cell.angle_beta   90.00
_cell.angle_gamma   90.00
#
_symmetry.space_group_name_H-M   'P 1'
#
loop_
_entity.id
_entity.type
_entity.pdbx_description
1 polymer ?
#
loop_
_entity_poly.entity_id
_entity_poly.type
_entity_poly.pdbx_seq_one_letter_code
_entity_poly.pdbx_strand_id
1 'polypeptide(L)'
;MSKFVKLHLVRTLNKYKELQKIRVKDVMISGDVIITTPEKTIKEIFDEMIKHNISGMPVVDDRGVMIGFITLREIRKYMTSHPYLNVGEVMLKNPPYTTADEDIITAFEKMIESNKKLDQLPVINTKYPEKILGKLEGIIFMEDIIKLLYENIIKELKTLVSFYNHNTEIKIKY
;
A
#
# COMPACT_ATOMS: atom_id res chain seq x y z
N MET A 1 -15.62 26.88 21.14
CA MET A 1 -14.38 26.54 20.40
C MET A 1 -13.70 27.84 20.00
N SER A 2 -12.41 28.06 20.30
CA SER A 2 -11.75 29.34 19.95
C SER A 2 -11.69 29.51 18.42
N LYS A 3 -11.71 30.77 17.93
CA LYS A 3 -11.56 31.10 16.50
C LYS A 3 -10.35 30.39 15.88
N PHE A 4 -9.29 30.22 16.68
CA PHE A 4 -8.06 29.54 16.31
C PHE A 4 -8.25 28.03 16.07
N VAL A 5 -8.90 27.30 17.00
CA VAL A 5 -9.18 25.85 16.83
C VAL A 5 -10.03 25.61 15.58
N LYS A 6 -11.04 26.47 15.34
CA LYS A 6 -11.87 26.39 14.13
C LYS A 6 -11.04 26.57 12.85
N LEU A 7 -10.15 27.56 12.81
CA LEU A 7 -9.28 27.80 11.66
C LEU A 7 -8.39 26.58 11.37
N HIS A 8 -7.80 26.00 12.42
CA HIS A 8 -6.90 24.86 12.26
C HIS A 8 -7.64 23.58 11.83
N LEU A 9 -8.85 23.34 12.36
CA LEU A 9 -9.69 22.24 11.89
C LEU A 9 -10.03 22.38 10.40
N VAL A 10 -10.37 23.59 9.94
CA VAL A 10 -10.61 23.86 8.52
C VAL A 10 -9.36 23.58 7.67
N ARG A 11 -8.16 23.93 8.16
CA ARG A 11 -6.90 23.59 7.48
C ARG A 11 -6.69 22.09 7.38
N THR A 12 -6.90 21.34 8.46
CA THR A 12 -6.79 19.87 8.44
C THR A 12 -7.79 19.25 7.45
N LEU A 13 -9.04 19.71 7.44
CA LEU A 13 -10.05 19.25 6.48
C LEU A 13 -9.65 19.54 5.03
N ASN A 14 -9.07 20.72 4.77
CA ASN A 14 -8.57 21.05 3.44
C ASN A 14 -7.41 20.16 3.03
N LYS A 15 -6.44 19.90 3.92
CA LYS A 15 -5.35 18.96 3.64
C LYS A 15 -5.84 17.54 3.37
N TYR A 16 -6.87 17.08 4.09
CA TYR A 16 -7.51 15.80 3.79
C TYR A 16 -8.14 15.79 2.38
N LYS A 17 -8.81 16.86 1.98
CA LYS A 17 -9.33 16.99 0.60
C LYS A 17 -8.22 17.02 -0.44
N GLU A 18 -7.07 17.61 -0.14
CA GLU A 18 -5.91 17.55 -1.05
C GLU A 18 -5.36 16.12 -1.17
N LEU A 19 -5.32 15.34 -0.09
CA LEU A 19 -4.93 13.92 -0.17
C LEU A 19 -5.85 13.12 -1.09
N GLN A 20 -7.17 13.38 -1.06
CA GLN A 20 -8.13 12.73 -1.95
C GLN A 20 -7.93 13.04 -3.45
N LYS A 21 -7.12 14.06 -3.77
CA LYS A 21 -6.77 14.39 -5.16
C LYS A 21 -5.51 13.68 -5.64
N ILE A 22 -4.65 13.24 -4.72
CA ILE A 22 -3.42 12.52 -5.07
C ILE A 22 -3.82 11.15 -5.59
N ARG A 23 -3.38 10.84 -6.80
CA ARG A 23 -3.64 9.55 -7.46
C ARG A 23 -2.51 8.59 -7.20
N VAL A 24 -2.82 7.29 -7.30
CA VAL A 24 -1.82 6.22 -7.18
C VAL A 24 -0.66 6.43 -8.14
N LYS A 25 -0.93 6.86 -9.38
CA LYS A 25 0.13 7.15 -10.37
C LYS A 25 1.11 8.24 -9.97
N ASP A 26 0.73 9.13 -9.04
CA ASP A 26 1.59 10.22 -8.56
C ASP A 26 2.62 9.72 -7.53
N VAL A 27 2.44 8.49 -7.01
CA VAL A 27 3.23 7.93 -5.90
C VAL A 27 3.85 6.57 -6.25
N MET A 28 3.25 5.82 -7.18
CA MET A 28 3.68 4.46 -7.53
C MET A 28 5.06 4.40 -8.19
N ILE A 29 5.68 3.22 -8.09
CA ILE A 29 6.83 2.81 -8.93
C ILE A 29 6.28 2.07 -10.15
N SER A 30 6.63 2.50 -11.36
CA SER A 30 6.12 1.90 -12.61
C SER A 30 7.14 1.15 -13.45
N GLY A 31 8.40 1.60 -13.50
CA GLY A 31 9.45 1.04 -14.37
C GLY A 31 10.27 -0.10 -13.77
N ASP A 32 10.53 -0.05 -12.46
CA ASP A 32 11.47 -0.95 -11.78
C ASP A 32 10.77 -1.92 -10.83
N VAL A 33 9.57 -2.38 -11.21
CA VAL A 33 8.81 -3.32 -10.37
C VAL A 33 9.48 -4.69 -10.44
N ILE A 34 9.96 -5.17 -9.29
CA ILE A 34 10.49 -6.53 -9.18
C ILE A 34 9.31 -7.50 -9.23
N ILE A 35 9.37 -8.45 -10.16
CA ILE A 35 8.32 -9.42 -10.45
C ILE A 35 8.89 -10.84 -10.47
N THR A 36 7.99 -11.82 -10.42
CA THR A 36 8.31 -13.23 -10.70
C THR A 36 7.29 -13.86 -11.65
N THR A 37 7.57 -15.07 -12.10
CA THR A 37 6.69 -15.89 -12.93
C THR A 37 6.20 -17.11 -12.13
N PRO A 38 5.05 -17.72 -12.48
CA PRO A 38 4.48 -18.79 -11.67
C PRO A 38 5.29 -20.09 -11.71
N GLU A 39 6.20 -20.28 -12.68
CA GLU A 39 6.98 -21.50 -12.88
C GLU A 39 8.25 -21.56 -12.03
N LYS A 40 8.75 -20.42 -11.53
CA LYS A 40 9.91 -20.42 -10.61
C LYS A 40 9.55 -21.16 -9.32
N THR A 41 10.54 -21.82 -8.72
CA THR A 41 10.34 -22.51 -7.44
C THR A 41 10.31 -21.50 -6.29
N ILE A 42 9.60 -21.82 -5.21
CA ILE A 42 9.57 -20.95 -4.02
C ILE A 42 10.93 -20.83 -3.35
N LYS A 43 11.83 -21.84 -3.50
CA LYS A 43 13.21 -21.78 -3.01
C LYS A 43 14.03 -20.70 -3.72
N GLU A 44 13.99 -20.68 -5.05
CA GLU A 44 14.70 -19.66 -5.84
C GLU A 44 14.23 -18.25 -5.48
N ILE A 45 12.91 -18.07 -5.39
CA ILE A 45 12.32 -16.77 -5.04
C ILE A 45 12.60 -16.37 -3.60
N PHE A 46 12.65 -17.31 -2.66
CA PHE A 46 13.02 -17.00 -1.29
C PHE A 46 14.45 -16.45 -1.19
N ASP A 47 15.41 -17.12 -1.85
CA ASP A 47 16.80 -16.68 -1.83
C ASP A 47 16.95 -15.28 -2.46
N GLU A 48 16.24 -15.02 -3.56
CA GLU A 48 16.17 -13.69 -4.22
C GLU A 48 15.55 -12.63 -3.29
N MET A 49 14.40 -12.93 -2.66
CA MET A 49 13.69 -12.03 -1.77
C MET A 49 14.52 -11.67 -0.54
N ILE A 50 15.21 -12.63 0.08
CA ILE A 50 16.08 -12.36 1.23
C ILE A 50 17.28 -11.50 0.83
N LYS A 51 17.92 -11.83 -0.31
CA LYS A 51 19.07 -11.07 -0.81
C LYS A 51 18.73 -9.62 -1.11
N HIS A 52 17.54 -9.36 -1.64
CA HIS A 52 17.10 -8.03 -2.06
C HIS A 52 16.17 -7.33 -1.05
N ASN A 53 15.97 -7.92 0.14
CA ASN A 53 15.07 -7.42 1.18
C ASN A 53 13.64 -7.14 0.68
N ILE A 54 13.10 -8.04 -0.12
CA ILE A 54 11.75 -7.95 -0.71
C ILE A 54 10.79 -8.76 0.15
N SER A 55 9.70 -8.14 0.61
CA SER A 55 8.67 -8.81 1.42
C SER A 55 7.57 -9.48 0.57
N GLY A 56 7.33 -8.95 -0.63
CA GLY A 56 6.40 -9.48 -1.62
C GLY A 56 6.65 -8.95 -3.03
N MET A 57 6.11 -9.63 -4.04
CA MET A 57 6.21 -9.22 -5.44
C MET A 57 5.02 -9.73 -6.26
N PRO A 58 4.65 -9.02 -7.34
CA PRO A 58 3.66 -9.53 -8.30
C PRO A 58 4.16 -10.77 -9.04
N VAL A 59 3.23 -11.67 -9.33
CA VAL A 59 3.44 -12.82 -10.21
C VAL A 59 2.75 -12.53 -11.53
N VAL A 60 3.51 -12.53 -12.63
CA VAL A 60 3.00 -12.23 -13.97
C VAL A 60 3.16 -13.43 -14.91
N ASP A 61 2.27 -13.53 -15.89
CA ASP A 61 2.42 -14.45 -17.01
C ASP A 61 3.35 -13.88 -18.10
N ASP A 62 3.58 -14.67 -19.15
CA ASP A 62 4.39 -14.35 -20.32
C ASP A 62 3.89 -13.13 -21.11
N ARG A 63 2.62 -12.74 -20.94
CA ARG A 63 2.00 -11.57 -21.58
C ARG A 63 2.04 -10.32 -20.69
N GLY A 64 2.67 -10.41 -19.51
CA GLY A 64 2.74 -9.33 -18.53
C GLY A 64 1.42 -9.10 -17.78
N VAL A 65 0.50 -10.07 -17.83
CA VAL A 65 -0.73 -10.04 -17.06
C VAL A 65 -0.41 -10.51 -15.65
N MET A 66 -0.81 -9.72 -14.63
CA MET A 66 -0.64 -10.15 -13.26
C MET A 66 -1.64 -11.29 -12.96
N ILE A 67 -1.15 -12.42 -12.46
CA ILE A 67 -1.99 -13.59 -12.17
C ILE A 67 -2.03 -13.93 -10.67
N GLY A 68 -1.19 -13.28 -9.87
CA GLY A 68 -1.19 -13.44 -8.42
C GLY A 68 -0.10 -12.64 -7.75
N PHE A 69 0.02 -12.80 -6.44
CA PHE A 69 1.01 -12.09 -5.64
C PHE A 69 1.66 -13.06 -4.65
N ILE A 70 2.99 -13.03 -4.55
CA ILE A 70 3.75 -13.88 -3.64
C ILE A 70 4.35 -13.04 -2.52
N THR A 71 4.35 -13.58 -1.29
CA THR A 71 4.96 -12.94 -0.12
C THR A 71 5.85 -13.92 0.60
N LEU A 72 6.81 -13.42 1.38
CA LEU A 72 7.60 -14.26 2.30
C LEU A 72 6.71 -15.05 3.25
N ARG A 73 5.55 -14.52 3.64
CA ARG A 73 4.57 -15.23 4.49
C ARG A 73 4.02 -16.47 3.79
N GLU A 74 3.66 -16.38 2.52
CA GLU A 74 3.14 -17.53 1.78
C GLU A 74 4.24 -18.57 1.53
N ILE A 75 5.44 -18.11 1.16
CA ILE A 75 6.60 -18.99 0.95
C ILE A 75 6.96 -19.76 2.23
N ARG A 76 6.99 -19.08 3.40
CA ARG A 76 7.35 -19.69 4.69
C ARG A 76 6.46 -20.87 5.10
N LYS A 77 5.21 -20.91 4.64
CA LYS A 77 4.29 -22.03 4.93
C LYS A 77 4.76 -23.36 4.34
N TYR A 78 5.52 -23.31 3.24
CA TYR A 78 5.92 -24.49 2.48
C TYR A 78 7.43 -24.69 2.41
N MET A 79 8.23 -23.66 2.67
CA MET A 79 9.69 -23.69 2.52
C MET A 79 10.38 -24.90 3.18
N THR A 80 9.92 -25.33 4.36
CA THR A 80 10.53 -26.45 5.08
C THR A 80 10.11 -27.82 4.59
N SER A 81 8.92 -27.94 3.99
CA SER A 81 8.29 -29.22 3.65
C SER A 81 8.29 -29.48 2.14
N HIS A 82 8.09 -28.44 1.33
CA HIS A 82 7.93 -28.52 -0.11
C HIS A 82 8.62 -27.33 -0.82
N PRO A 83 9.94 -27.13 -0.66
CA PRO A 83 10.67 -25.99 -1.26
C PRO A 83 10.70 -26.00 -2.79
N TYR A 84 10.37 -27.13 -3.41
CA TYR A 84 10.32 -27.34 -4.85
C TYR A 84 8.98 -26.95 -5.48
N LEU A 85 7.97 -26.57 -4.69
CA LEU A 85 6.71 -26.07 -5.25
C LEU A 85 6.95 -24.81 -6.06
N ASN A 86 6.15 -24.65 -7.11
CA ASN A 86 6.18 -23.49 -7.96
C ASN A 86 5.44 -22.33 -7.32
N VAL A 87 5.86 -21.10 -7.64
CA VAL A 87 5.23 -19.87 -7.15
C VAL A 87 3.73 -19.87 -7.45
N GLY A 88 3.31 -20.31 -8.64
CA GLY A 88 1.91 -20.37 -9.04
C GLY A 88 1.01 -21.26 -8.16
N GLU A 89 1.60 -22.23 -7.46
CA GLU A 89 0.89 -23.14 -6.56
C GLU A 89 0.65 -22.51 -5.18
N VAL A 90 1.56 -21.63 -4.74
CA VAL A 90 1.60 -21.06 -3.40
C VAL A 90 1.10 -19.60 -3.34
N MET A 91 1.16 -18.89 -4.47
CA MET A 91 0.79 -17.48 -4.55
C MET A 91 -0.66 -17.19 -4.16
N LEU A 92 -0.92 -15.94 -3.81
CA LEU A 92 -2.26 -15.40 -3.66
C LEU A 92 -2.90 -15.25 -5.06
N LYS A 93 -3.82 -16.14 -5.44
CA LYS A 93 -4.50 -16.15 -6.76
C LYS A 93 -5.54 -15.03 -6.99
N ASN A 94 -5.85 -14.26 -5.96
CA ASN A 94 -6.71 -13.08 -6.03
C ASN A 94 -6.24 -12.10 -4.95
N PRO A 95 -5.11 -11.41 -5.19
CA PRO A 95 -4.58 -10.42 -4.27
C PRO A 95 -5.35 -9.10 -4.41
N PRO A 96 -5.44 -8.28 -3.35
CA PRO A 96 -5.91 -6.91 -3.51
C PRO A 96 -4.98 -6.16 -4.48
N TYR A 97 -5.56 -5.24 -5.26
CA TYR A 97 -4.84 -4.40 -6.20
C TYR A 97 -5.52 -3.03 -6.30
N THR A 98 -4.83 -2.08 -6.93
CA THR A 98 -5.36 -0.74 -7.22
C THR A 98 -5.14 -0.39 -8.69
N THR A 99 -5.66 0.77 -9.13
CA THR A 99 -5.42 1.29 -10.49
C THR A 99 -4.75 2.66 -10.40
N ALA A 100 -4.08 3.07 -11.47
CA ALA A 100 -3.34 4.33 -11.55
C ALA A 100 -4.19 5.58 -11.23
N ASP A 101 -5.48 5.54 -11.52
CA ASP A 101 -6.41 6.67 -11.35
C ASP A 101 -7.19 6.66 -10.03
N GLU A 102 -7.08 5.59 -9.23
CA GLU A 102 -7.61 5.60 -7.87
C GLU A 102 -6.83 6.60 -7.01
N ASP A 103 -7.49 7.19 -6.01
CA ASP A 103 -6.80 8.02 -5.03
C ASP A 103 -6.06 7.16 -4.00
N ILE A 104 -5.06 7.76 -3.36
CA ILE A 104 -4.21 7.06 -2.37
C ILE A 104 -4.97 6.59 -1.13
N ILE A 105 -6.10 7.21 -0.77
CA ILE A 105 -6.90 6.79 0.39
C ILE A 105 -7.62 5.50 0.06
N THR A 106 -8.26 5.43 -1.12
CA THR A 106 -8.87 4.19 -1.62
C THR A 106 -7.82 3.06 -1.70
N ALA A 107 -6.60 3.34 -2.18
CA ALA A 107 -5.53 2.35 -2.20
C ALA A 107 -5.11 1.90 -0.78
N PHE A 108 -5.02 2.82 0.18
CA PHE A 108 -4.72 2.52 1.57
C PHE A 108 -5.78 1.64 2.24
N GLU A 109 -7.05 1.95 2.02
CA GLU A 109 -8.18 1.18 2.53
C GLU A 109 -8.12 -0.26 2.00
N LYS A 110 -7.86 -0.44 0.70
CA LYS A 110 -7.66 -1.77 0.11
C LYS A 110 -6.49 -2.55 0.74
N MET A 111 -5.41 -1.88 1.15
CA MET A 111 -4.29 -2.55 1.87
C MET A 111 -4.72 -3.06 3.25
N ILE A 112 -5.50 -2.27 3.99
CA ILE A 112 -5.84 -2.52 5.40
C ILE A 112 -7.04 -3.45 5.53
N GLU A 113 -8.08 -3.24 4.73
CA GLU A 113 -9.36 -3.92 4.80
C GLU A 113 -9.33 -5.29 4.12
N SER A 114 -8.34 -5.54 3.26
CA SER A 114 -8.14 -6.86 2.68
C SER A 114 -7.78 -7.90 3.75
N ASN A 115 -8.49 -9.03 3.76
CA ASN A 115 -8.12 -10.21 4.56
C ASN A 115 -6.70 -10.71 4.25
N LYS A 116 -6.20 -10.42 3.05
CA LYS A 116 -4.83 -10.69 2.62
C LYS A 116 -4.03 -9.39 2.73
N LYS A 117 -3.77 -8.94 3.96
CA LYS A 117 -2.99 -7.72 4.22
C LYS A 117 -1.65 -7.80 3.50
N LEU A 118 -1.44 -6.83 2.61
CA LEU A 118 -0.20 -6.60 1.89
C LEU A 118 0.33 -5.22 2.28
N ASP A 119 1.64 -5.11 2.48
CA ASP A 119 2.31 -3.85 2.74
C ASP A 119 2.49 -3.02 1.46
N GLN A 120 2.07 -3.57 0.32
CA GLN A 120 2.14 -2.95 -1.00
C GLN A 120 1.00 -3.46 -1.88
N LEU A 121 0.50 -2.62 -2.78
CA LEU A 121 -0.50 -3.01 -3.78
C LEU A 121 0.11 -2.97 -5.18
N PRO A 122 -0.10 -4.02 -5.97
CA PRO A 122 0.13 -3.94 -7.40
C PRO A 122 -0.86 -2.97 -8.03
N VAL A 123 -0.37 -2.14 -8.93
CA VAL A 123 -1.15 -1.22 -9.75
C VAL A 123 -1.39 -1.88 -11.09
N ILE A 124 -2.67 -2.03 -11.43
CA ILE A 124 -3.13 -2.82 -12.56
C ILE A 124 -3.86 -1.93 -13.55
N ASN A 125 -3.41 -1.99 -14.81
CA ASN A 125 -4.13 -1.43 -15.93
C ASN A 125 -5.13 -2.47 -16.45
N THR A 126 -6.40 -2.30 -16.11
CA THR A 126 -7.50 -3.16 -16.53
C THR A 126 -8.71 -2.35 -16.97
N LYS A 127 -9.40 -2.84 -18.00
CA LYS A 127 -10.73 -2.35 -18.40
C LYS A 127 -11.87 -3.12 -17.75
N TYR A 128 -11.58 -4.26 -17.13
CA TYR A 128 -12.56 -5.22 -16.59
C TYR A 128 -12.10 -5.74 -15.22
N PRO A 129 -12.04 -4.87 -14.20
CA PRO A 129 -11.51 -5.18 -12.87
C PRO A 129 -12.16 -6.41 -12.20
N GLU A 130 -13.40 -6.73 -12.56
CA GLU A 130 -14.18 -7.83 -12.00
C GLU A 130 -13.94 -9.20 -12.64
N LYS A 131 -13.25 -9.28 -13.80
CA LYS A 131 -13.14 -10.53 -14.59
C LYS A 131 -11.72 -11.10 -14.66
N ILE A 132 -10.76 -10.25 -15.00
CA ILE A 132 -9.38 -10.66 -15.28
C ILE A 132 -8.48 -9.55 -14.72
N LEU A 133 -7.48 -9.94 -13.94
CA LEU A 133 -6.41 -9.03 -13.56
C LEU A 133 -5.74 -8.50 -14.84
N GLY A 134 -5.53 -7.19 -14.93
CA GLY A 134 -4.95 -6.54 -16.10
C GLY A 134 -3.43 -6.64 -16.16
N LYS A 135 -2.85 -5.78 -17.00
CA LYS A 135 -1.39 -5.65 -17.07
C LYS A 135 -0.85 -4.97 -15.83
N LEU A 136 0.28 -5.45 -15.33
CA LEU A 136 1.00 -4.76 -14.26
C LEU A 136 1.53 -3.42 -14.80
N GLU A 137 1.16 -2.33 -14.13
CA GLU A 137 1.57 -0.96 -14.48
C GLU A 137 2.50 -0.37 -13.43
N GLY A 138 2.42 -0.85 -12.19
CA GLY A 138 3.26 -0.37 -11.11
C GLY A 138 3.03 -1.08 -9.79
N ILE A 139 3.62 -0.51 -8.74
CA ILE A 139 3.41 -0.93 -7.35
C ILE A 139 3.45 0.29 -6.44
N ILE A 140 2.60 0.30 -5.40
CA ILE A 140 2.57 1.35 -4.39
C ILE A 140 2.73 0.73 -3.00
N PHE A 141 3.57 1.33 -2.15
CA PHE A 141 3.86 0.83 -0.82
C PHE A 141 3.07 1.59 0.25
N MET A 142 2.72 0.88 1.31
CA MET A 142 2.06 1.45 2.48
C MET A 142 2.92 2.55 3.12
N GLU A 143 4.25 2.42 3.07
CA GLU A 143 5.19 3.41 3.61
C GLU A 143 5.02 4.79 2.95
N ASP A 144 4.91 4.85 1.62
CA ASP A 144 4.73 6.09 0.88
C ASP A 144 3.40 6.77 1.23
N ILE A 145 2.34 5.96 1.36
CA ILE A 145 1.02 6.46 1.77
C ILE A 145 1.04 6.95 3.22
N ILE A 146 1.66 6.20 4.14
CA ILE A 146 1.78 6.60 5.55
C ILE A 146 2.54 7.92 5.66
N LYS A 147 3.59 8.12 4.88
CA LYS A 147 4.33 9.37 4.84
C LYS A 147 3.43 10.54 4.43
N LEU A 148 2.62 10.36 3.38
CA LEU A 148 1.66 11.38 2.95
C LEU A 148 0.59 11.68 4.02
N LEU A 149 0.04 10.64 4.66
CA LEU A 149 -0.91 10.80 5.77
C LEU A 149 -0.28 11.54 6.95
N TYR A 150 0.98 11.24 7.26
CA TYR A 150 1.71 11.90 8.33
C TYR A 150 1.90 13.39 8.06
N GLU A 151 2.42 13.73 6.87
CA GLU A 151 2.74 15.10 6.48
C GLU A 151 1.50 15.99 6.37
N ASN A 152 0.38 15.42 5.92
CA ASN A 152 -0.83 16.18 5.63
C ASN A 152 -1.86 16.18 6.76
N ILE A 153 -1.97 15.11 7.54
CA ILE A 153 -2.99 14.97 8.59
C ILE A 153 -2.37 14.98 9.97
N ILE A 154 -1.48 14.03 10.26
CA ILE A 154 -0.98 13.80 11.62
C ILE A 154 -0.20 15.02 12.11
N LYS A 155 0.63 15.63 11.27
CA LYS A 155 1.40 16.83 11.59
C LYS A 155 0.51 18.03 11.95
N GLU A 156 -0.62 18.20 11.25
CA GLU A 156 -1.59 19.25 11.57
C GLU A 156 -2.31 18.96 12.88
N LEU A 157 -2.73 17.72 13.11
CA LEU A 157 -3.40 17.34 14.36
C LEU A 157 -2.49 17.51 15.58
N LYS A 158 -1.20 17.14 15.48
CA LYS A 158 -0.21 17.38 16.53
C LYS A 158 -0.15 18.86 16.91
N THR A 159 -0.11 19.72 15.90
CA THR A 159 -0.11 21.19 16.09
C THR A 159 -1.37 21.64 16.83
N LEU A 160 -2.55 21.14 16.42
CA LEU A 160 -3.83 21.45 17.06
C LEU A 160 -3.87 21.05 18.55
N VAL A 161 -3.39 19.84 18.87
CA VAL A 161 -3.37 19.31 20.23
C VAL A 161 -2.44 20.13 21.12
N SER A 162 -1.26 20.51 20.65
CA SER A 162 -0.34 21.39 21.39
C SER A 162 -0.99 22.74 21.72
N PHE A 163 -1.72 23.33 20.76
CA PHE A 163 -2.46 24.57 21.01
C PHE A 163 -3.61 24.41 21.99
N TYR A 164 -4.35 23.29 21.92
CA TYR A 164 -5.43 23.03 22.86
C TYR A 164 -4.89 22.92 24.30
N ASN A 165 -3.85 22.10 24.49
CA ASN A 165 -3.25 21.86 25.81
C ASN A 165 -2.67 23.14 26.44
N HIS A 166 -1.97 23.95 25.65
CA HIS A 166 -1.42 25.22 26.14
C HIS A 166 -2.52 26.19 26.61
N ASN A 167 -3.64 26.26 25.88
CA ASN A 167 -4.77 27.11 26.25
C ASN A 167 -5.59 26.58 27.42
N THR A 168 -5.57 25.26 27.70
CA THR A 168 -6.23 24.68 28.88
C THR A 168 -5.38 24.81 30.15
N GLU A 169 -4.06 24.66 30.06
CA GLU A 169 -3.17 24.89 31.21
C GLU A 169 -3.26 26.33 31.73
N ILE A 170 -3.40 27.31 30.83
CA ILE A 170 -3.62 28.72 31.21
C ILE A 170 -4.96 28.90 31.93
N LYS A 171 -5.98 28.08 31.65
CA LYS A 171 -7.30 28.19 32.27
C LYS A 171 -7.40 27.57 33.66
N ILE A 172 -6.49 26.67 34.05
CA ILE A 172 -6.52 26.01 35.37
C ILE A 172 -5.73 26.83 36.43
N LYS A 173 -5.05 27.92 36.05
CA LYS A 173 -4.22 28.73 36.95
C LYS A 173 -4.91 29.91 37.66
N TYR A 174 -6.23 29.89 37.85
CA TYR A 174 -6.97 30.90 38.62
C TYR A 174 -7.84 30.24 39.68
#